data_AF-A0A5J9SPH2-F1
#
_entry.id   AF-A0A5J9SPH2-F1
#
_cell.length_a   1.000
_cell.length_b   1.000
_cell.length_c   1.000
_cell.angle_alpha   90.00
_cell.angle_beta   90.00
_cell.angle_gamma   90.00
#
_symmetry.space_group_name_H-M   'P 1'
#
loop_
_entity.id
_entity.type
_entity.pdbx_description
1 polymer ?
#
loop_
_entity_poly.entity_id
_entity_poly.type
_entity_poly.pdbx_seq_one_letter_code
_entity_poly.pdbx_strand_id
1 'polypeptide(L)'
;MRPSLAARVLAVPAIIVFLALNNVDATVVTTCKAAAESDKRVDYNFCVLELSKHQDSPDADTWGLAKFAFAGAYDSLNDRNYAGGKQEVGLATSLAHKCDDAFAKIAVPSPLTKYSLYTMKIAAICTAITNLIK
;
A
#
# COMPACT_ATOMS: atom_id res chain seq x y z
N MET A 1 52.41 27.03 26.14
CA MET A 1 51.86 25.82 25.50
C MET A 1 50.59 25.42 26.23
N ARG A 2 49.44 25.50 25.55
CA ARG A 2 48.10 25.15 26.03
C ARG A 2 47.50 24.20 24.97
N PRO A 3 46.96 23.03 25.33
CA PRO A 3 46.26 22.18 24.36
C PRO A 3 44.89 22.79 24.06
N SER A 4 44.65 23.04 22.77
CA SER A 4 43.44 23.69 22.24
C SER A 4 42.24 22.74 22.24
N LEU A 5 41.09 23.29 22.62
CA LEU A 5 39.75 22.74 22.39
C LEU A 5 39.56 22.43 20.89
N ALA A 6 39.50 21.15 20.51
CA ALA A 6 39.09 20.74 19.16
C ALA A 6 38.56 19.29 19.15
N ALA A 7 37.72 18.92 20.12
CA ALA A 7 37.17 17.57 20.19
C ALA A 7 35.68 17.56 20.58
N ARG A 8 34.88 18.43 19.96
CA ARG A 8 33.43 18.26 19.88
C ARG A 8 32.95 18.84 18.55
N VAL A 9 31.93 18.19 17.98
CA VAL A 9 31.26 18.45 16.68
C VAL A 9 31.88 17.67 15.51
N LEU A 10 31.27 16.52 15.20
CA LEU A 10 30.68 16.17 13.90
C LEU A 10 30.39 14.66 13.86
N ALA A 11 29.29 14.24 14.49
CA ALA A 11 28.66 12.94 14.22
C ALA A 11 27.14 13.09 14.11
N VAL A 12 26.70 14.15 13.44
CA VAL A 12 25.34 14.28 12.92
C VAL A 12 25.47 14.87 11.51
N PRO A 13 25.72 14.03 10.49
CA PRO A 13 24.98 14.27 9.24
C PRO A 13 24.60 13.01 8.44
N ALA A 14 24.77 11.79 8.94
CA ALA A 14 24.34 10.61 8.15
C ALA A 14 22.80 10.43 8.14
N ILE A 15 22.13 10.77 9.25
CA ILE A 15 20.67 10.61 9.38
C ILE A 15 19.91 11.68 8.57
N ILE A 16 20.45 12.91 8.47
CA ILE A 16 19.82 14.01 7.71
C ILE A 16 20.00 13.82 6.20
N VAL A 17 21.13 13.23 5.75
CA VAL A 17 21.38 12.97 4.32
C VAL A 17 20.53 11.81 3.80
N PHE A 18 20.19 10.81 4.62
CA PHE A 18 19.30 9.72 4.20
C PHE A 18 17.86 10.18 3.96
N LEU A 19 17.39 11.19 4.70
CA LEU A 19 16.05 11.76 4.54
C LEU A 19 15.92 12.65 3.29
N ALA A 20 17.03 13.13 2.71
CA ALA A 20 17.01 14.12 1.64
C ALA A 20 17.15 13.55 0.21
N LEU A 21 17.43 12.25 0.02
CA LEU A 21 17.82 11.72 -1.30
C LEU A 21 16.82 10.79 -2.00
N ASN A 22 15.69 10.44 -1.40
CA ASN A 22 14.72 9.56 -2.07
C ASN A 22 13.39 10.25 -2.27
N ASN A 23 13.29 11.02 -3.37
CA ASN A 23 12.03 11.31 -4.07
C ASN A 23 11.45 10.04 -4.73
N VAL A 24 11.49 8.91 -4.02
CA VAL A 24 10.76 7.70 -4.38
C VAL A 24 9.37 7.89 -3.80
N ASP A 25 8.32 7.59 -4.56
CA ASP A 25 6.96 7.42 -4.03
C ASP A 25 7.03 6.66 -2.70
N ALA A 26 6.96 7.39 -1.59
CA ALA A 26 7.19 6.84 -0.26
C ALA A 26 5.89 6.15 0.16
N THR A 27 5.65 4.99 -0.43
CA THR A 27 4.56 4.12 -0.04
C THR A 27 4.87 3.53 1.35
N VAL A 28 3.83 3.28 2.14
CA VAL A 28 3.95 2.55 3.43
C VAL A 28 4.81 1.29 3.30
N VAL A 29 4.69 0.61 2.17
CA VAL A 29 5.39 -0.64 1.84
C VAL A 29 6.90 -0.43 1.72
N THR A 30 7.36 0.57 0.96
CA THR A 30 8.79 0.87 0.79
C THR A 30 9.41 1.40 2.09
N THR A 31 8.67 2.22 2.83
CA THR A 31 9.10 2.73 4.14
C THR A 31 9.23 1.62 5.19
N CYS A 32 8.24 0.73 5.31
CA CYS A 32 8.28 -0.37 6.27
C CYS A 32 9.39 -1.38 5.95
N LYS A 33 9.67 -1.64 4.67
CA LYS A 33 10.81 -2.49 4.30
C LYS A 33 12.13 -1.88 4.75
N ALA A 34 12.37 -0.61 4.42
CA ALA A 34 13.59 0.08 4.83
C ALA A 34 13.74 0.13 6.35
N ALA A 35 12.64 0.34 7.09
CA ALA A 35 12.62 0.32 8.55
C ALA A 35 12.98 -1.07 9.12
N ALA A 36 12.42 -2.14 8.56
CA ALA A 36 12.71 -3.52 8.98
C ALA A 36 14.17 -3.93 8.68
N GLU A 37 14.75 -3.43 7.58
CA GLU A 37 16.17 -3.64 7.25
C GLU A 37 17.10 -2.87 8.21
N SER A 38 16.67 -1.70 8.71
CA SER A 38 17.47 -0.86 9.62
C SER A 38 17.36 -1.25 11.10
N ASP A 39 16.19 -1.72 11.58
CA ASP A 39 15.96 -2.06 12.98
C ASP A 39 15.21 -3.39 13.09
N LYS A 40 15.90 -4.40 13.64
CA LYS A 40 15.36 -5.75 13.85
C LYS A 40 14.12 -5.83 14.76
N ARG A 41 13.79 -4.76 15.48
CA ARG A 41 12.56 -4.68 16.30
C ARG A 41 11.34 -4.33 15.45
N VAL A 42 11.53 -3.81 14.24
CA VAL A 42 10.46 -3.48 13.32
C VAL A 42 10.01 -4.75 12.62
N ASP A 43 8.82 -5.24 12.97
CA ASP A 43 8.15 -6.27 12.19
C ASP A 43 7.51 -5.63 10.94
N TYR A 44 7.97 -6.04 9.76
CA TYR A 44 7.49 -5.53 8.48
C TYR A 44 5.97 -5.68 8.31
N ASN A 45 5.41 -6.84 8.66
CA ASN A 45 3.99 -7.12 8.46
C ASN A 45 3.13 -6.27 9.39
N PHE A 46 3.55 -6.14 10.65
CA PHE A 46 2.89 -5.28 11.63
C PHE A 46 2.98 -3.81 11.23
N CYS A 47 4.15 -3.34 10.76
CA CYS A 47 4.35 -1.98 10.27
C CYS A 47 3.39 -1.64 9.12
N VAL A 48 3.35 -2.50 8.09
CA VAL A 48 2.46 -2.27 6.94
C VAL A 48 1.01 -2.34 7.39
N LEU A 49 0.62 -3.35 8.18
CA LEU A 49 -0.76 -3.51 8.63
C LEU A 49 -1.24 -2.30 9.45
N GLU A 50 -0.43 -1.81 10.39
CA GLU A 50 -0.82 -0.72 11.28
C GLU A 50 -0.91 0.62 10.52
N LEU A 51 0.06 0.89 9.64
CA LEU A 51 0.06 2.12 8.85
C LEU A 51 -1.00 2.12 7.75
N SER A 52 -1.36 0.95 7.20
CA SER A 52 -2.47 0.82 6.26
C SER A 52 -3.86 1.07 6.88
N LYS A 53 -4.01 1.03 8.22
CA LYS A 53 -5.31 1.30 8.86
C LYS A 53 -5.76 2.76 8.73
N HIS A 54 -4.84 3.70 8.55
CA HIS A 54 -5.13 5.14 8.49
C HIS A 54 -5.30 5.69 7.06
N GLN A 55 -5.48 4.82 6.07
CA GLN A 55 -5.65 5.18 4.64
C GLN A 55 -7.00 5.84 4.27
N ASP A 56 -7.77 6.32 5.24
CA ASP A 56 -8.96 7.12 4.95
C ASP A 56 -8.61 8.58 4.55
N SER A 57 -7.32 8.94 4.46
CA SER A 57 -6.87 10.21 3.89
C SER A 57 -6.92 10.18 2.36
N PRO A 58 -7.55 11.16 1.67
CA PRO A 58 -7.75 11.20 0.22
C PRO A 58 -6.47 11.44 -0.61
N ASP A 59 -5.31 11.32 0.01
CA ASP A 59 -4.01 11.42 -0.65
C ASP A 59 -3.74 10.06 -1.31
N ALA A 60 -4.12 9.97 -2.59
CA ALA A 60 -4.29 8.74 -3.36
C ALA A 60 -3.06 7.83 -3.43
N ASP A 61 -2.86 6.99 -2.41
CA ASP A 61 -2.14 5.75 -2.61
C ASP A 61 -3.02 4.76 -3.41
N THR A 62 -2.37 3.88 -4.18
CA THR A 62 -3.04 2.87 -5.01
C THR A 62 -4.03 2.01 -4.21
N TRP A 63 -3.83 1.92 -2.89
CA TRP A 63 -4.68 1.16 -2.00
C TRP A 63 -6.00 1.84 -1.69
N GLY A 64 -5.96 3.11 -1.30
CA GLY A 64 -7.16 3.90 -1.04
C GLY A 64 -8.08 3.87 -2.26
N LEU A 65 -7.49 4.04 -3.45
CA LEU A 65 -8.22 3.91 -4.72
C LEU A 65 -8.84 2.51 -4.90
N ALA A 66 -8.13 1.43 -4.57
CA ALA A 66 -8.67 0.07 -4.68
C ALA A 66 -9.87 -0.13 -3.72
N LYS A 67 -9.76 0.38 -2.48
CA LYS A 67 -10.84 0.32 -1.48
C LYS A 67 -12.08 1.09 -1.94
N PHE A 68 -11.91 2.30 -2.47
CA PHE A 68 -13.01 3.09 -3.02
C PHE A 68 -13.67 2.41 -4.22
N ALA A 69 -12.88 1.84 -5.13
CA ALA A 69 -13.41 1.10 -6.27
C ALA A 69 -14.22 -0.14 -5.83
N PHE A 70 -13.78 -0.88 -4.81
CA PHE A 70 -14.56 -1.99 -4.25
C PHE A 70 -15.86 -1.52 -3.59
N ALA A 71 -15.85 -0.38 -2.90
CA ALA A 71 -17.06 0.21 -2.33
C ALA A 71 -18.04 0.65 -3.44
N GLY A 72 -17.56 1.35 -4.47
CA GLY A 72 -18.39 1.73 -5.62
C GLY A 72 -18.96 0.54 -6.38
N ALA A 73 -18.20 -0.55 -6.49
CA ALA A 73 -18.69 -1.82 -7.01
C ALA A 73 -19.84 -2.39 -6.16
N TYR A 74 -19.66 -2.42 -4.84
CA TYR A 74 -20.69 -2.91 -3.91
C TYR A 74 -21.99 -2.10 -4.03
N ASP A 75 -21.89 -0.78 -4.01
CA ASP A 75 -23.04 0.12 -4.13
C ASP A 75 -23.76 -0.09 -5.47
N SER A 76 -23.01 -0.13 -6.58
CA SER A 76 -23.58 -0.36 -7.92
C SER A 76 -24.28 -1.71 -8.04
N LEU A 77 -23.73 -2.77 -7.43
CA LEU A 77 -24.34 -4.10 -7.43
C LEU A 77 -25.63 -4.11 -6.59
N ASN A 78 -25.64 -3.42 -5.45
CA ASN A 78 -26.82 -3.30 -4.60
C ASN A 78 -27.95 -2.51 -5.29
N ASP A 79 -27.58 -1.50 -6.08
CA ASP A 79 -28.50 -0.70 -6.91
C ASP A 79 -28.92 -1.40 -8.21
N ARG A 80 -28.50 -2.65 -8.43
CA ARG A 80 -28.71 -3.43 -9.67
C ARG A 80 -28.14 -2.77 -10.93
N ASN A 81 -27.24 -1.80 -10.78
CA ASN A 81 -26.44 -1.25 -11.87
C ASN A 81 -25.26 -2.18 -12.15
N TYR A 82 -25.55 -3.35 -12.74
CA TYR A 82 -24.54 -4.38 -12.94
C TYR A 82 -23.43 -3.94 -13.91
N ALA A 83 -23.76 -3.10 -14.90
CA ALA A 83 -22.77 -2.52 -15.82
C ALA A 83 -21.77 -1.62 -15.09
N GLY A 84 -22.25 -0.72 -14.22
CA GLY A 84 -21.41 0.11 -13.36
C GLY A 84 -20.59 -0.74 -12.38
N GLY A 85 -21.23 -1.71 -11.72
CA GLY A 85 -20.56 -2.62 -10.80
C GLY A 85 -19.43 -3.40 -11.47
N LYS A 86 -19.60 -3.84 -12.72
CA LYS A 86 -18.54 -4.52 -13.49
C LYS A 86 -17.35 -3.60 -13.77
N GLN A 87 -17.59 -2.33 -14.09
CA GLN A 87 -16.52 -1.35 -14.33
C GLN A 87 -15.70 -1.11 -13.06
N GLU A 88 -16.38 -0.90 -11.92
CA GLU A 88 -15.74 -0.67 -10.63
C GLU A 88 -14.95 -1.89 -10.14
N VAL A 89 -15.48 -3.10 -10.31
CA VAL A 89 -14.74 -4.34 -10.00
C VAL A 89 -13.46 -4.44 -10.86
N GLY A 90 -13.53 -4.07 -12.14
CA GLY A 90 -12.37 -4.05 -13.03
C GLY A 90 -11.30 -3.04 -12.60
N LEU A 91 -11.73 -1.84 -12.20
CA LEU A 91 -10.84 -0.81 -11.64
C LEU A 91 -10.17 -1.31 -10.36
N ALA A 92 -10.95 -1.82 -9.41
CA ALA A 92 -10.46 -2.33 -8.13
C ALA A 92 -9.43 -3.47 -8.32
N THR A 93 -9.71 -4.38 -9.25
CA THR A 93 -8.81 -5.50 -9.60
C THR A 93 -7.48 -5.00 -10.17
N SER A 94 -7.52 -4.01 -11.08
CA SER A 94 -6.30 -3.41 -11.66
C SER A 94 -5.44 -2.73 -10.60
N LEU A 95 -6.07 -2.01 -9.67
CA LEU A 95 -5.37 -1.35 -8.56
C LEU A 95 -4.79 -2.38 -7.57
N ALA A 96 -5.53 -3.44 -7.25
CA ALA A 96 -5.03 -4.53 -6.43
C ALA A 96 -3.79 -5.21 -7.05
N HIS A 97 -3.80 -5.46 -8.36
CA HIS A 97 -2.62 -5.98 -9.07
C HIS A 97 -1.43 -5.03 -9.00
N LYS A 98 -1.64 -3.72 -9.16
CA LYS A 98 -0.56 -2.73 -9.00
C LYS A 98 0.01 -2.72 -7.59
N CYS A 99 -0.81 -2.95 -6.56
CA CYS A 99 -0.34 -3.12 -5.19
C CYS A 99 0.52 -4.38 -5.06
N ASP A 100 0.04 -5.53 -5.58
CA ASP A 100 0.79 -6.79 -5.53
C ASP A 100 2.12 -6.69 -6.29
N ASP A 101 2.16 -6.02 -7.44
CA ASP A 101 3.38 -5.75 -8.20
C ASP A 101 4.38 -4.90 -7.39
N ALA A 102 3.89 -3.94 -6.59
CA ALA A 102 4.74 -3.14 -5.72
C ALA A 102 5.41 -4.01 -4.64
N PHE A 103 4.66 -4.93 -4.02
CA PHE A 103 5.21 -5.92 -3.08
C PHE A 103 6.20 -6.88 -3.76
N ALA A 104 5.88 -7.35 -4.97
CA ALA A 104 6.74 -8.24 -5.73
C ALA A 104 8.10 -7.58 -6.09
N LYS A 105 8.09 -6.30 -6.49
CA LYS A 105 9.32 -5.53 -6.79
C LYS A 105 10.29 -5.46 -5.62
N ILE A 106 9.77 -5.45 -4.40
CA ILE A 106 10.59 -5.43 -3.19
C ILE A 106 10.77 -6.81 -2.56
N ALA A 107 10.39 -7.89 -3.27
CA ALA A 107 10.57 -9.29 -2.89
C ALA A 107 10.03 -9.66 -1.50
N VAL A 108 8.95 -9.00 -1.07
CA VAL A 108 8.26 -9.32 0.19
C VAL A 108 6.83 -9.79 -0.09
N PRO A 109 6.33 -10.79 0.65
CA PRO A 109 4.94 -11.22 0.53
C PRO A 109 3.99 -10.07 0.86
N SER A 110 2.91 -9.93 0.09
CA SER A 110 1.84 -8.97 0.38
C SER A 110 1.16 -9.35 1.70
N PRO A 111 1.16 -8.47 2.73
CA PRO A 111 0.46 -8.72 3.99
C PRO A 111 -1.06 -8.87 3.79
N LEU A 112 -1.55 -8.49 2.62
CA LEU A 112 -2.97 -8.50 2.27
C LEU A 112 -3.34 -9.67 1.41
N THR A 113 -2.43 -10.60 1.15
CA THR A 113 -2.72 -11.79 0.36
C THR A 113 -4.05 -12.42 0.80
N LYS A 114 -4.38 -12.38 2.10
CA LYS A 114 -5.67 -12.86 2.63
C LYS A 114 -6.88 -11.97 2.28
N TYR A 115 -6.75 -10.65 2.37
CA TYR A 115 -7.80 -9.68 2.05
C TYR A 115 -8.00 -9.53 0.54
N SER A 116 -6.92 -9.49 -0.25
CA SER A 116 -6.94 -9.47 -1.70
C SER A 116 -7.54 -10.78 -2.23
N LEU A 117 -7.16 -11.96 -1.73
CA LEU A 117 -7.76 -13.22 -2.20
C LEU A 117 -9.27 -13.28 -2.00
N TYR A 118 -9.76 -12.88 -0.83
CA TYR A 118 -11.19 -12.95 -0.52
C TYR A 118 -11.98 -11.96 -1.37
N THR A 119 -11.47 -10.74 -1.49
CA THR A 119 -12.10 -9.68 -2.29
C THR A 119 -12.03 -10.00 -3.79
N MET A 120 -10.92 -10.56 -4.29
CA MET A 120 -10.75 -10.99 -5.67
C MET A 120 -11.64 -12.19 -6.02
N LYS A 121 -11.83 -13.13 -5.08
CA LYS A 121 -12.79 -14.24 -5.24
C LYS A 121 -14.22 -13.73 -5.31
N ILE A 122 -14.61 -12.80 -4.44
CA ILE A 122 -15.93 -12.16 -4.49
C ILE A 122 -16.09 -11.39 -5.80
N ALA A 123 -15.10 -10.59 -6.20
CA ALA A 123 -15.09 -9.86 -7.46
C ALA A 123 -15.25 -10.77 -8.68
N ALA A 124 -14.56 -11.92 -8.71
CA ALA A 124 -14.69 -12.91 -9.76
C ALA A 124 -16.09 -13.54 -9.81
N ILE A 125 -16.65 -13.89 -8.65
CA ILE A 125 -18.03 -14.40 -8.53
C ILE A 125 -19.03 -13.34 -9.00
N CYS A 126 -18.92 -12.10 -8.52
CA CYS A 126 -19.77 -10.98 -8.91
C CYS A 126 -19.68 -10.72 -10.42
N THR A 127 -18.47 -10.71 -10.99
CA THR A 127 -18.28 -10.55 -12.44
C THR A 127 -18.93 -11.68 -13.23
N ALA A 128 -18.77 -12.92 -12.78
CA ALA A 128 -19.41 -14.07 -13.41
C ALA A 128 -20.94 -13.95 -13.38
N ILE A 129 -21.53 -13.61 -12.24
CA ILE A 129 -22.97 -13.41 -12.08
C ILE A 129 -23.46 -12.24 -12.96
N THR A 130 -22.78 -11.10 -12.91
CA THR A 130 -23.09 -9.93 -13.74
C THR A 130 -23.05 -10.24 -15.23
N ASN A 131 -22.11 -11.07 -15.70
CA ASN A 131 -22.07 -11.46 -17.11
C ASN A 131 -23.24 -12.38 -17.52
N LEU A 132 -23.94 -12.99 -16.57
CA LEU A 132 -25.16 -13.79 -16.83
C LEU A 132 -26.42 -12.91 -16.90
N ILE A 133 -26.38 -11.71 -16.31
CA ILE A 133 -27.50 -10.77 -16.27
C ILE A 133 -27.23 -9.68 -17.32
N LYS A 134 -27.95 -9.71 -18.43
CA LYS A 134 -27.88 -8.66 -19.46
C LYS A 134 -28.36 -7.32 -18.92
#